data_AF-A0A1G3ZFB5-F1
#
_entry.id   AF-A0A1G3ZFB5-F1
#
_cell.length_a   1.000
_cell.length_b   1.000
_cell.length_c   1.000
_cell.angle_alpha   90.00
_cell.angle_beta   90.00
_cell.angle_gamma   90.00
#
_symmetry.space_group_name_H-M   'P 1'
#
loop_
_entity.id
_entity.type
_entity.pdbx_description
1 polymer ?
#
loop_
_entity_poly.entity_id
_entity_poly.type
_entity_poly.pdbx_seq_one_letter_code
_entity_poly.pdbx_strand_id
1 'polypeptide(L)' 'MLHFWRTWDQKEIDYIEERNGGLFAYEFKWGNQKAKEPKDWQEAYPHSTFEGININNYLTFIT' A
#
# COMPACT_ATOMS: atom_id res chain seq x y z
N MET A 1 1.39 -13.89 -1.09
CA MET A 1 1.89 -13.75 -2.48
C MET A 1 2.16 -12.27 -2.75
N LEU A 2 3.08 -11.94 -3.66
CA LEU A 2 3.45 -10.57 -4.00
C LEU A 2 2.70 -10.10 -5.25
N HIS A 3 2.11 -8.90 -5.19
CA HIS A 3 1.39 -8.26 -6.29
C HIS A 3 1.75 -6.78 -6.44
N PHE A 4 1.50 -6.25 -7.64
CA PHE A 4 1.50 -4.84 -7.97
C PHE A 4 0.11 -4.44 -8.45
N TRP A 5 -0.35 -3.24 -8.11
CA TRP A 5 -1.68 -2.76 -8.51
C TRP A 5 -1.61 -1.44 -9.25
N ARG A 6 -2.35 -1.37 -10.35
CA ARG A 6 -2.47 -0.18 -11.21
C ARG A 6 -3.86 -0.08 -11.83
N THR A 7 -4.37 1.14 -11.96
CA THR A 7 -5.63 1.41 -12.69
C THR A 7 -5.38 1.98 -14.08
N TRP A 8 -6.42 1.97 -14.92
CA TRP A 8 -6.42 2.64 -16.23
C TRP A 8 -6.12 4.14 -16.12
N ASP A 9 -6.56 4.77 -15.03
CA ASP A 9 -6.28 6.18 -14.69
C ASP A 9 -4.88 6.39 -14.10
N GLN A 10 -3.99 5.39 -14.22
CA GLN A 10 -2.60 5.42 -13.78
C GLN A 10 -2.41 5.66 -12.28
N LYS A 11 -3.39 5.30 -11.44
CA LYS A 11 -3.17 5.19 -9.99
C LYS A 11 -2.44 3.89 -9.72
N GLU A 12 -1.50 3.91 -8.79
CA GLU A 12 -0.61 2.79 -8.49
C GLU A 12 -0.50 2.58 -6.97
N ILE A 13 -0.17 1.35 -6.58
CA ILE A 13 0.28 0.98 -5.23
C ILE A 13 1.54 0.14 -5.42
N ASP A 14 2.64 0.58 -4.82
CA ASP A 14 3.99 0.02 -5.04
C ASP A 14 4.09 -1.48 -4.70
N TYR A 15 3.49 -1.89 -3.58
CA TYR A 15 3.66 -3.24 -3.05
C TYR A 15 2.38 -3.74 -2.38
N ILE A 16 1.91 -4.91 -2.81
CA ILE A 16 0.79 -5.60 -2.18
C ILE A 16 1.25 -6.99 -1.76
N GLU A 17 0.97 -7.31 -0.51
CA GLU A 17 1.21 -8.63 0.05
C GLU A 17 -0.10 -9.30 0.42
N GLU A 18 -0.33 -10.48 -0.15
CA GLU A 18 -1.41 -11.36 0.27
C GLU A 18 -0.93 -12.30 1.37
N ARG A 19 -1.57 -12.24 2.54
CA ARG A 19 -1.29 -13.09 3.70
C ARG A 19 -2.58 -13.59 4.31
N ASN A 20 -2.74 -14.90 4.45
CA ASN A 20 -3.92 -15.54 5.04
C ASN A 20 -5.25 -15.06 4.44
N GLY A 21 -5.29 -14.82 3.12
CA GLY A 21 -6.48 -14.30 2.41
C GLY A 21 -6.75 -12.80 2.62
N GLY A 22 -5.92 -12.09 3.38
CA GLY A 22 -5.95 -10.64 3.52
C GLY A 22 -4.99 -9.95 2.54
N LEU A 23 -5.39 -8.76 2.06
CA LEU A 23 -4.58 -7.91 1.21
C LEU A 23 -4.01 -6.74 2.00
N PHE A 24 -2.69 -6.61 1.99
CA PHE A 24 -1.95 -5.56 2.67
C PHE A 24 -1.24 -4.71 1.61
N ALA A 25 -1.72 -3.49 1.40
CA ALA A 25 -1.15 -2.52 0.47
C ALA A 25 -0.16 -1.59 1.17
N TYR A 26 0.95 -1.34 0.50
CA TYR A 26 2.02 -0.49 0.97
C TYR A 26 2.45 0.48 -0.13
N GLU A 27 2.61 1.74 0.25
CA GLU A 27 3.07 2.80 -0.62
C GLU A 27 4.31 3.46 -0.03
N PHE A 28 5.41 3.51 -0.79
CA PHE A 28 6.66 4.06 -0.30
C PHE A 28 6.78 5.53 -0.68
N LYS A 29 7.12 6.36 0.30
CA LYS A 29 7.38 7.79 0.10
C LYS A 29 8.75 8.16 0.62
N TRP A 30 9.45 8.98 -0.15
CA TRP A 30 10.73 9.52 0.26
C TRP A 30 10.56 10.59 1.36
N GLY A 31 11.49 10.63 2.31
CA GLY A 31 11.45 11.59 3.43
C GLY A 31 10.30 11.31 4.41
N ASN A 32 9.64 12.36 4.90
CA ASN A 32 8.56 12.28 5.89
C ASN A 32 7.15 12.42 5.27
N GLN A 33 7.05 12.27 3.95
CA GLN A 33 5.78 12.40 3.24
C GLN A 33 4.79 11.31 3.68
N LYS A 34 3.51 11.67 3.77
CA LYS A 34 2.43 10.73 4.06
C LYS A 34 1.86 10.23 2.74
N ALA A 35 1.72 8.90 2.62
CA ALA A 35 0.93 8.32 1.55
C ALA A 35 -0.57 8.47 1.88
N LYS A 36 -1.38 8.67 0.86
CA LYS A 36 -2.83 8.68 0.98
C LYS A 36 -3.38 7.46 0.26
N GLU A 37 -4.25 6.73 0.94
CA GLU A 37 -4.93 5.58 0.36
C GLU A 37 -5.74 6.01 -0.88
N PRO A 38 -5.54 5.36 -2.04
CA PRO A 38 -6.39 5.57 -3.21
C PRO A 38 -7.84 5.14 -2.91
N LYS A 39 -8.82 6.00 -3.20
CA LYS A 39 -10.24 5.66 -3.00
C LYS A 39 -10.65 4.40 -3.76
N ASP A 40 -10.18 4.28 -5.00
CA ASP A 40 -10.47 3.14 -5.87
C ASP A 40 -9.97 1.81 -5.26
N TRP A 41 -8.87 1.84 -4.50
CA TRP A 41 -8.37 0.68 -3.78
C TRP A 41 -9.31 0.28 -2.65
N GLN A 42 -9.71 1.25 -1.83
CA GLN A 42 -10.66 1.04 -0.73
C GLN A 42 -12.02 0.52 -1.24
N GLU A 43 -12.51 1.05 -2.37
CA GLU A 43 -13.77 0.61 -2.99
C GLU A 43 -13.67 -0.80 -3.59
N ALA A 44 -12.56 -1.13 -4.25
CA ALA A 44 -12.35 -2.46 -4.85
C ALA A 44 -12.05 -3.55 -3.81
N TYR A 45 -11.33 -3.20 -2.73
CA TYR A 45 -10.89 -4.12 -1.69
C TYR A 45 -11.23 -3.58 -0.30
N PRO A 46 -12.52 -3.56 0.08
CA PRO A 46 -13.00 -2.92 1.31
C PRO A 46 -12.50 -3.54 2.62
N HIS A 47 -11.95 -4.75 2.56
CA HIS A 47 -11.36 -5.45 3.70
C HIS A 47 -9.82 -5.47 3.69
N SER A 48 -9.21 -4.74 2.76
CA SER A 48 -7.75 -4.59 2.71
C SER A 48 -7.26 -3.53 3.70
N THR A 49 -5.95 -3.51 3.93
CA THR A 49 -5.29 -2.44 4.68
C THR A 49 -4.38 -1.63 3.76
N PHE A 50 -4.16 -0.36 4.09
CA PHE A 50 -3.21 0.50 3.41
C PHE A 50 -2.26 1.16 4.40
N GLU A 51 -0.95 1.08 4.15
CA GLU A 51 0.07 1.74 4.95
C GLU A 51 1.07 2.53 4.08
N GLY A 52 1.28 3.79 4.44
CA GLY A 52 2.34 4.61 3.84
C GLY A 52 3.65 4.42 4.58
N ILE A 53 4.68 3.93 3.89
CA ILE A 53 6.02 3.73 4.45
C ILE A 53 6.92 4.90 4.07
N ASN A 54 7.59 5.47 5.05
CA ASN A 54 8.47 6.63 4.93
C ASN A 54 9.64 6.56 5.93
N ILE A 55 10.51 7.57 5.96
CA ILE A 55 11.71 7.55 6.81
C ILE A 55 11.43 7.42 8.31
N ASN A 56 10.21 7.73 8.75
CA ASN A 56 9.84 7.67 10.16
C ASN A 56 9.38 6.27 10.60
N ASN A 57 8.85 5.44 9.70
CA ASN A 57 8.30 4.11 10.02
C ASN A 57 8.92 2.95 9.22
N TYR A 58 9.84 3.21 8.27
CA TYR A 58 10.45 2.15 7.47
C TYR A 58 11.12 1.06 8.32
N LEU A 59 11.72 1.42 9.46
CA LEU A 59 12.37 0.44 10.32
C LEU A 59 11.37 -0.57 10.89
N THR A 60 10.23 -0.09 11.39
CA THR A 60 9.12 -0.92 11.87
C THR A 60 8.53 -1.81 10.78
N PHE A 61 8.59 -1.38 9.52
CA PHE A 61 8.13 -2.20 8.39
C PHE A 61 9.05 -3.40 8.10
N ILE A 62 10.36 -3.28 8.32
CA ILE A 62 11.34 -4.35 8.00
C ILE A 62 11.79 -5.19 9.21
N THR A 63 11.37 -4.84 10.43
CA THR A 63 11.74 -5.54 11.69
C THR A 63 10.54 -6.16 12.37
#